data_AF-A0A2E5G667-F1
#
_entry.id   AF-A0A2E5G667-F1
#
_cell.length_a   1.000
_cell.length_b   1.000
_cell.length_c   1.000
_cell.angle_alpha   90.00
_cell.angle_beta   90.00
_cell.angle_gamma   90.00
#
_symmetry.space_group_name_H-M   'P 1'
#
loop_
_entity.id
_entity.type
_entity.pdbx_description
1 polymer ?
#
loop_
_entity_poly.entity_id
_entity_poly.type
_entity_poly.pdbx_seq_one_letter_code
_entity_poly.pdbx_strand_id
1 'polypeptide(L)'
;MRPTHFSGSFPLFRLFGIQVCLHWSWFVVVALLVQIRVNHTEGLSIIEAFSQFITLFGIVLMHEFGHALACRSVGGEAHTIVLWPLGGVAFVKPPPRPGPVLWSIAAGPLVNVFLVPVTLCISIWFDGSWDPLDSTWAMLFWMNLGLLIFNMLPIYPLDGGQILQALLWFVVGRATSLRISAWIGLIAAGGIAVMALSFQAVWLFIMTLFIGWQAWKGLRVARFLALQEKVGQGYWPSPY
;
A
#
# COMPACT_ATOMS: atom_id res chain seq x y z
N MET A 1 -15.64 18.52 -8.44
CA MET A 1 -16.17 17.86 -7.22
C MET A 1 -14.98 17.36 -6.41
N ARG A 2 -14.78 17.82 -5.17
CA ARG A 2 -13.71 17.31 -4.29
C ARG A 2 -14.03 15.84 -3.94
N PRO A 3 -13.10 14.87 -4.06
CA PRO A 3 -13.42 13.47 -3.81
C PRO A 3 -13.74 13.26 -2.32
N THR A 4 -14.91 12.66 -2.09
CA THR A 4 -15.37 11.89 -0.92
C THR A 4 -14.45 11.93 0.31
N HIS A 5 -14.88 12.68 1.32
CA HIS A 5 -14.42 12.49 2.69
C HIS A 5 -14.57 11.01 3.06
N PHE A 6 -13.48 10.32 3.41
CA PHE A 6 -13.60 9.15 4.27
C PHE A 6 -14.27 9.63 5.55
N SER A 7 -15.44 9.11 5.87
CA SER A 7 -16.16 9.43 7.10
C SER A 7 -15.22 9.23 8.30
N GLY A 8 -14.91 10.31 9.01
CA GLY A 8 -14.00 10.29 10.16
C GLY A 8 -12.51 10.50 9.86
N SER A 9 -12.14 11.06 8.70
CA SER A 9 -10.77 11.54 8.44
C SER A 9 -10.62 13.04 8.68
N PHE A 10 -9.53 13.42 9.34
CA PHE A 10 -9.17 14.80 9.63
C PHE A 10 -8.06 15.27 8.68
N PRO A 11 -8.15 16.48 8.09
CA PRO A 11 -7.06 17.03 7.30
C PRO A 11 -5.87 17.35 8.21
N LEU A 12 -4.68 16.85 7.85
CA LEU A 12 -3.43 17.15 8.54
C LEU A 12 -2.75 18.37 7.92
N PHE A 13 -2.31 18.25 6.67
CA PHE A 13 -1.64 19.30 5.93
C PHE A 13 -1.79 19.10 4.42
N ARG A 14 -1.33 20.07 3.64
CA ARG A 14 -1.30 20.00 2.18
C ARG A 14 0.14 20.18 1.69
N LEU A 15 0.62 19.26 0.88
CA LEU A 15 1.96 19.31 0.29
C LEU A 15 1.88 18.97 -1.20
N PHE A 16 2.60 19.71 -2.05
CA PHE A 16 2.53 19.59 -3.51
C PHE A 16 1.09 19.64 -4.07
N GLY A 17 0.16 20.33 -3.40
CA GLY A 17 -1.25 20.34 -3.79
C GLY A 17 -1.99 19.01 -3.58
N ILE A 18 -1.45 18.10 -2.78
CA ILE A 18 -2.08 16.85 -2.32
C ILE A 18 -2.47 17.06 -0.85
N GLN A 19 -3.73 16.78 -0.52
CA GLN A 19 -4.24 16.86 0.84
C GLN A 19 -3.91 15.56 1.59
N VAL A 20 -3.14 15.66 2.67
CA VAL A 20 -2.90 14.54 3.58
C VAL A 20 -3.96 14.59 4.68
N CYS A 21 -4.60 13.45 4.91
CA CYS A 21 -5.63 13.25 5.91
C CYS A 21 -5.26 12.08 6.82
N LEU A 22 -5.72 12.11 8.07
CA LEU A 22 -5.55 11.04 9.04
C LEU A 22 -6.92 10.52 9.49
N HIS A 23 -7.12 9.22 9.40
CA HIS A 23 -8.36 8.59 9.86
C HIS A 23 -8.36 8.43 11.38
N TRP A 24 -9.50 8.66 12.06
CA TRP A 24 -9.59 8.59 13.54
C TRP A 24 -9.10 7.26 14.13
N SER A 25 -9.32 6.15 13.41
CA SER A 25 -8.91 4.81 13.86
C SER A 25 -7.39 4.69 14.02
N TRP A 26 -6.61 5.57 13.36
CA TRP A 26 -5.17 5.67 13.53
C TRP A 26 -4.79 5.86 15.00
N PHE A 27 -5.43 6.81 15.69
CA PHE A 27 -5.12 7.11 17.09
C PHE A 27 -5.38 5.91 18.00
N VAL A 28 -6.51 5.22 17.80
CA VAL A 28 -6.89 4.06 18.61
C VAL A 28 -5.90 2.92 18.41
N VAL A 29 -5.58 2.58 17.17
CA VAL A 29 -4.68 1.46 16.89
C VAL A 29 -3.24 1.79 17.30
N VAL A 30 -2.75 3.00 17.06
CA VAL A 30 -1.40 3.39 17.50
C VAL A 30 -1.30 3.36 19.02
N ALA A 31 -2.29 3.86 19.76
CA ALA A 31 -2.28 3.78 21.22
C ALA A 31 -2.22 2.32 21.72
N LEU A 32 -3.03 1.43 21.13
CA LEU A 32 -3.02 0.00 21.47
C LEU A 32 -1.68 -0.66 21.13
N LEU A 33 -1.13 -0.41 19.94
CA LEU A 33 0.12 -1.03 19.50
C LEU A 33 1.33 -0.50 20.29
N VAL A 34 1.37 0.79 20.63
CA VAL A 34 2.37 1.37 21.53
C VAL A 34 2.31 0.68 22.88
N GLN A 35 1.11 0.55 23.46
CA GLN A 35 0.94 -0.10 24.77
C GLN A 35 1.38 -1.58 24.75
N ILE A 36 0.96 -2.34 23.72
CA ILE A 36 1.35 -3.74 23.53
C ILE A 36 2.88 -3.82 23.46
N ARG A 37 3.52 -2.95 22.67
CA ARG A 37 4.97 -2.98 22.49
C ARG A 37 5.74 -2.68 23.79
N VAL A 38 5.34 -1.65 24.52
CA VAL A 38 5.93 -1.30 25.81
C VAL A 38 5.77 -2.45 26.82
N ASN A 39 4.64 -3.16 26.80
CA ASN A 39 4.41 -4.30 27.69
C ASN A 39 5.25 -5.54 27.34
N HIS A 40 5.66 -5.70 26.08
CA HIS A 40 6.44 -6.86 25.61
C HIS A 40 7.95 -6.61 25.53
N THR A 41 8.40 -5.36 25.63
CA THR A 41 9.82 -5.01 25.54
C THR A 41 10.25 -4.32 26.82
N GLU A 42 10.97 -5.06 27.67
CA GLU A 42 11.51 -4.50 28.91
C GLU A 42 12.41 -3.29 28.62
N GLY A 43 12.20 -2.20 29.36
CA GLY A 43 12.98 -0.98 29.24
C GLY A 43 12.56 -0.02 28.11
N LEU A 44 11.65 -0.40 27.22
CA LEU A 44 11.18 0.49 26.13
C LEU A 44 10.22 1.54 26.67
N SER A 45 10.56 2.82 26.52
CA SER A 45 9.69 3.91 26.91
C SER A 45 8.53 4.11 25.93
N ILE A 46 7.43 4.69 26.41
CA ILE A 46 6.27 5.07 25.57
C ILE A 46 6.69 6.04 24.46
N ILE A 47 7.63 6.95 24.77
CA ILE A 47 8.12 7.96 23.82
C ILE A 47 8.89 7.29 22.69
N GLU A 48 9.78 6.36 22.99
CA GLU A 48 10.53 5.60 21.99
C GLU A 48 9.59 4.77 21.12
N ALA A 49 8.68 4.00 21.73
CA ALA A 49 7.69 3.23 20.99
C ALA A 49 6.85 4.12 20.06
N PHE A 50 6.36 5.26 20.56
CA PHE A 50 5.60 6.22 19.75
C PHE A 50 6.43 6.82 18.61
N SER A 51 7.69 7.19 18.86
CA SER A 51 8.60 7.74 17.84
C SER A 51 8.83 6.76 16.68
N GLN A 52 8.91 5.46 16.98
CA GLN A 52 9.04 4.41 15.98
C GLN A 52 7.80 4.31 15.10
N PHE A 53 6.59 4.41 15.69
CA PHE A 53 5.34 4.45 14.90
C PHE A 53 5.27 5.69 14.02
N ILE A 54 5.59 6.88 14.55
CA ILE A 54 5.61 8.11 13.76
C ILE A 54 6.56 7.98 12.57
N THR A 55 7.71 7.37 12.78
CA THR A 55 8.69 7.22 11.70
C THR A 55 8.26 6.18 10.66
N LEU A 56 7.66 5.06 11.08
CA LEU A 56 7.03 4.10 10.16
C LEU A 56 5.96 4.78 9.30
N PHE A 57 5.10 5.61 9.90
CA PHE A 57 4.11 6.39 9.16
C PHE A 57 4.74 7.44 8.24
N GLY A 58 5.89 8.01 8.61
CA GLY A 58 6.69 8.87 7.74
C GLY A 58 7.15 8.14 6.47
N ILE A 59 7.68 6.91 6.61
CA ILE A 59 8.10 6.07 5.48
C ILE A 59 6.90 5.72 4.59
N VAL A 60 5.78 5.27 5.19
CA VAL A 60 4.54 5.00 4.47
C VAL A 60 4.04 6.24 3.72
N LEU A 61 4.07 7.41 4.36
CA LEU A 61 3.66 8.64 3.71
C LEU A 61 4.56 9.00 2.51
N MET A 62 5.88 8.85 2.63
CA MET A 62 6.82 9.05 1.51
C MET A 62 6.53 8.09 0.36
N HIS A 63 6.24 6.83 0.67
CA HIS A 63 5.81 5.80 -0.29
C HIS A 63 4.52 6.22 -1.03
N GLU A 64 3.48 6.66 -0.30
CA GLU A 64 2.23 7.16 -0.91
C GLU A 64 2.45 8.40 -1.79
N PHE A 65 3.35 9.29 -1.38
CA PHE A 65 3.75 10.42 -2.23
C PHE A 65 4.42 9.96 -3.52
N GLY A 66 5.22 8.88 -3.48
CA GLY A 66 5.78 8.25 -4.67
C GLY A 66 4.70 7.93 -5.70
N HIS A 67 3.64 7.23 -5.28
CA HIS A 67 2.51 6.94 -6.16
C HIS A 67 1.82 8.19 -6.70
N ALA A 68 1.51 9.15 -5.82
CA ALA A 68 0.75 10.33 -6.18
C ALA A 68 1.50 11.25 -7.15
N LEU A 69 2.81 11.46 -6.93
CA LEU A 69 3.64 12.29 -7.79
C LEU A 69 3.89 11.61 -9.14
N ALA A 70 4.14 10.30 -9.16
CA ALA A 70 4.28 9.56 -10.41
C ALA A 70 2.99 9.59 -11.24
N CYS A 71 1.82 9.42 -10.61
CA CYS A 71 0.53 9.58 -11.28
C CYS A 71 0.39 10.95 -11.97
N ARG A 72 0.75 12.03 -11.27
CA ARG A 72 0.71 13.38 -11.84
C ARG A 72 1.72 13.57 -12.97
N SER A 73 2.90 12.96 -12.88
CA SER A 73 3.94 13.06 -13.92
C SER A 73 3.50 12.49 -15.27
N VAL A 74 2.54 11.56 -15.27
CA VAL A 74 1.97 10.96 -16.50
C VAL A 74 0.63 11.57 -16.91
N GLY A 75 0.27 12.74 -16.35
CA GLY A 75 -0.98 13.45 -16.65
C GLY A 75 -2.22 12.90 -15.93
N GLY A 76 -2.04 12.13 -14.85
CA GLY A 76 -3.12 11.64 -14.01
C GLY A 76 -3.49 12.61 -12.88
N GLU A 77 -4.58 12.27 -12.17
CA GLU A 77 -5.06 13.04 -11.02
C GLU A 77 -4.70 12.33 -9.70
N ALA A 78 -4.13 13.07 -8.76
CA ALA A 78 -3.92 12.60 -7.39
C ALA A 78 -4.11 13.77 -6.42
N HIS A 79 -5.13 13.72 -5.57
CA HIS A 79 -5.50 14.89 -4.74
C HIS A 79 -5.50 14.63 -3.24
N THR A 80 -5.58 13.37 -2.83
CA THR A 80 -5.79 13.03 -1.42
C THR A 80 -4.97 11.79 -1.06
N ILE A 81 -4.29 11.84 0.08
CA ILE A 81 -3.67 10.69 0.75
C ILE A 81 -4.36 10.55 2.10
N VAL A 82 -4.84 9.35 2.43
CA VAL A 82 -5.42 9.05 3.74
C VAL A 82 -4.52 8.04 4.45
N LEU A 83 -4.02 8.44 5.62
CA LEU A 83 -3.30 7.55 6.53
C LEU A 83 -4.28 6.89 7.49
N TRP A 84 -4.12 5.58 7.68
CA TRP A 84 -4.98 4.75 8.52
C TRP A 84 -4.14 3.63 9.15
N PRO A 85 -4.65 2.88 10.15
CA PRO A 85 -3.84 1.93 10.89
C PRO A 85 -3.06 0.88 10.08
N LEU A 86 -3.58 0.50 8.91
CA LEU A 86 -2.97 -0.55 8.09
C LEU A 86 -2.00 0.01 7.04
N GLY A 87 -1.81 1.33 6.98
CA GLY A 87 -0.89 1.98 6.03
C GLY A 87 -1.43 3.31 5.51
N GLY A 88 -1.11 3.62 4.26
CA GLY A 88 -1.62 4.76 3.52
C GLY A 88 -2.52 4.32 2.37
N VAL A 89 -3.36 5.23 1.89
CA VAL A 89 -4.04 5.09 0.60
C VAL A 89 -3.97 6.42 -0.13
N ALA A 90 -3.18 6.45 -1.22
CA ALA A 90 -3.22 7.53 -2.19
C ALA A 90 -4.35 7.33 -3.20
N PHE A 91 -5.25 8.32 -3.31
CA PHE A 91 -6.30 8.32 -4.33
C PHE A 91 -5.74 8.81 -5.66
N VAL A 92 -5.19 7.86 -6.43
CA VAL A 92 -4.59 8.11 -7.74
C VAL A 92 -5.52 7.67 -8.87
N LYS A 93 -5.57 8.48 -9.93
CA LYS A 93 -6.29 8.20 -11.19
C LYS A 93 -5.36 8.43 -12.37
N PRO A 94 -4.47 7.46 -12.68
CA PRO A 94 -3.63 7.54 -13.87
C PRO A 94 -4.47 7.39 -15.14
N PRO A 95 -3.99 7.86 -16.30
CA PRO A 95 -4.60 7.57 -17.59
C PRO A 95 -4.80 6.06 -17.77
N PRO A 96 -5.91 5.59 -18.39
CA PRO A 96 -6.27 4.18 -18.45
C PRO A 96 -5.45 3.41 -19.51
N ARG A 97 -4.13 3.45 -19.37
CA ARG A 97 -3.13 2.81 -20.21
C ARG A 97 -2.16 2.05 -19.31
N PRO A 98 -1.65 0.88 -19.73
CA PRO A 98 -0.86 0.03 -18.86
C PRO A 98 0.46 0.68 -18.39
N GLY A 99 1.14 1.46 -19.23
CA GLY A 99 2.39 2.16 -18.87
C GLY A 99 2.23 3.20 -17.74
N PRO A 100 1.36 4.23 -17.90
CA PRO A 100 1.07 5.20 -16.84
C PRO A 100 0.62 4.57 -15.52
N VAL A 101 -0.19 3.51 -15.59
CA VAL A 101 -0.65 2.75 -14.43
C VAL A 101 0.52 2.05 -13.75
N LEU A 102 1.36 1.33 -14.52
CA LEU A 102 2.54 0.67 -14.00
C LEU A 102 3.51 1.67 -13.34
N TRP A 103 3.79 2.80 -13.98
CA TRP A 103 4.67 3.83 -13.42
C TRP A 103 4.13 4.41 -12.11
N SER A 104 2.83 4.74 -12.07
CA SER A 104 2.19 5.24 -10.87
C SER A 104 2.24 4.25 -9.71
N ILE A 105 2.19 2.94 -9.98
CA ILE A 105 2.20 1.91 -8.95
C ILE A 105 3.64 1.56 -8.55
N ALA A 106 4.57 1.48 -9.49
CA ALA A 106 5.98 1.16 -9.19
C ALA A 106 6.68 2.27 -8.37
N ALA A 107 6.24 3.53 -8.50
CA ALA A 107 6.89 4.66 -7.85
C ALA A 107 6.88 4.61 -6.32
N GLY A 108 5.85 4.06 -5.68
CA GLY A 108 5.82 3.89 -4.22
C GLY A 108 6.94 2.95 -3.74
N PRO A 109 7.00 1.70 -4.22
CA PRO A 109 8.10 0.80 -3.90
C PRO A 109 9.48 1.35 -4.26
N LEU A 110 9.61 2.11 -5.35
CA LEU A 110 10.88 2.77 -5.71
C LEU A 110 11.35 3.78 -4.65
N VAL A 111 10.43 4.48 -3.97
CA VAL A 111 10.79 5.32 -2.82
C VAL A 111 11.39 4.47 -1.69
N ASN A 112 10.80 3.31 -1.39
CA ASN A 112 11.33 2.43 -0.35
C ASN A 112 12.70 1.86 -0.76
N VAL A 113 12.87 1.45 -2.03
CA VAL A 113 14.15 1.00 -2.58
C VAL A 113 15.23 2.07 -2.41
N PHE A 114 14.89 3.33 -2.67
CA PHE A 114 15.80 4.46 -2.43
C PHE A 114 16.09 4.67 -0.93
N LEU A 115 15.09 4.50 -0.06
CA LEU A 115 15.25 4.66 1.38
C LEU A 115 16.08 3.54 2.04
N VAL A 116 16.17 2.35 1.45
CA VAL A 116 16.98 1.22 1.99
C VAL A 116 18.45 1.63 2.18
N PRO A 117 19.20 2.05 1.15
CA PRO A 117 20.60 2.45 1.34
C PRO A 117 20.73 3.73 2.19
N VAL A 118 19.79 4.67 2.08
CA VAL A 118 19.81 5.90 2.88
C VAL A 118 19.71 5.60 4.37
N THR A 119 18.72 4.80 4.77
CA THR A 119 18.53 4.42 6.17
C THR A 119 19.66 3.54 6.70
N LEU A 120 20.24 2.67 5.87
CA LEU A 120 21.43 1.89 6.22
C LEU A 120 22.66 2.77 6.47
N CYS A 121 22.93 3.73 5.57
CA CYS A 121 24.04 4.66 5.76
C CYS A 121 23.86 5.51 7.03
N ILE A 122 22.63 5.95 7.32
CA ILE A 122 22.32 6.68 8.55
C ILE A 122 22.56 5.81 9.79
N SER A 123 22.12 4.54 9.78
CA SER A 123 22.31 3.66 10.95
C SER A 123 23.79 3.40 11.26
N ILE A 124 24.58 3.14 10.21
CA ILE A 124 26.02 2.94 10.34
C ILE A 124 26.72 4.23 10.80
N TRP A 125 26.29 5.39 10.30
CA TRP A 125 26.93 6.67 10.62
C TRP A 125 26.70 7.12 12.07
N PHE A 126 25.48 6.98 12.58
CA PHE A 126 25.13 7.47 13.91
C PHE A 126 25.40 6.46 15.02
N ASP A 127 25.06 5.19 14.79
CA ASP A 127 25.08 4.18 15.85
C ASP A 127 26.15 3.10 15.61
N GLY A 128 26.76 3.06 14.42
CA GLY A 128 27.75 2.04 14.06
C GLY A 128 27.17 0.62 14.03
N SER A 129 25.83 0.49 14.04
CA SER A 129 25.14 -0.79 14.15
C SER A 129 24.05 -0.94 13.09
N TRP A 130 23.78 -2.21 12.82
CA TRP A 130 22.70 -2.71 11.96
C TRP A 130 21.70 -3.57 12.73
N ASP A 131 21.90 -3.69 14.04
CA ASP A 131 21.01 -4.44 14.93
C ASP A 131 19.81 -3.56 15.29
N PRO A 132 18.58 -3.96 14.93
CA PRO A 132 17.37 -3.20 15.25
C PRO A 132 17.08 -3.10 16.76
N LEU A 133 17.70 -3.95 17.59
CA LEU A 133 17.56 -3.89 19.05
C LEU A 133 18.44 -2.79 19.66
N ASP A 134 19.57 -2.49 19.03
CA ASP A 134 20.57 -1.56 19.54
C ASP A 134 20.45 -0.16 18.94
N SER A 135 19.72 0.00 17.83
CA SER A 135 19.65 1.25 17.07
C SER A 135 18.25 1.54 16.55
N THR A 136 17.77 2.76 16.85
CA THR A 136 16.53 3.29 16.25
C THR A 136 16.67 3.38 14.73
N TRP A 137 17.82 3.81 14.21
CA TRP A 137 18.06 3.94 12.77
C TRP A 137 18.13 2.59 12.06
N ALA A 138 18.75 1.57 12.69
CA ALA A 138 18.74 0.20 12.17
C ALA A 138 17.32 -0.36 12.15
N MET A 139 16.51 -0.08 13.17
CA MET A 139 15.11 -0.46 13.19
C MET A 139 14.31 0.19 12.04
N LEU A 140 14.61 1.45 11.68
CA LEU A 140 13.99 2.10 10.52
C LEU A 140 14.37 1.45 9.19
N PHE A 141 15.63 1.04 9.05
CA PHE A 141 16.08 0.26 7.90
C PHE A 141 15.26 -1.03 7.78
N TRP A 142 15.14 -1.80 8.86
CA TRP A 142 14.38 -3.06 8.87
C TRP A 142 12.88 -2.85 8.63
N MET A 143 12.31 -1.76 9.15
CA MET A 143 10.91 -1.38 8.88
C MET A 143 10.69 -1.04 7.39
N ASN A 144 11.55 -0.21 6.80
CA ASN A 144 11.47 0.16 5.39
C ASN A 144 11.66 -1.06 4.48
N LEU A 145 12.64 -1.91 4.80
CA LEU A 145 12.90 -3.15 4.07
C LEU A 145 11.72 -4.12 4.17
N GLY A 146 11.16 -4.28 5.38
CA GLY A 146 9.96 -5.10 5.61
C GLY A 146 8.76 -4.58 4.82
N LEU A 147 8.52 -3.26 4.81
CA LEU A 147 7.46 -2.62 4.03
C LEU A 147 7.66 -2.84 2.53
N LEU A 148 8.89 -2.68 2.03
CA LEU A 148 9.24 -2.95 0.64
C LEU A 148 8.96 -4.40 0.24
N ILE A 149 9.46 -5.36 1.01
CA ILE A 149 9.29 -6.79 0.73
C ILE A 149 7.80 -7.14 0.73
N PHE A 150 7.06 -6.70 1.75
CA PHE A 150 5.64 -6.97 1.86
C PHE A 150 4.86 -6.39 0.69
N ASN A 151 5.07 -5.11 0.35
CA ASN A 151 4.37 -4.47 -0.76
C ASN A 151 4.76 -5.04 -2.12
N MET A 152 5.97 -5.58 -2.30
CA MET A 152 6.40 -6.21 -3.55
C MET A 152 5.90 -7.65 -3.74
N LEU A 153 5.23 -8.24 -2.75
CA LEU A 153 4.60 -9.56 -2.92
C LEU A 153 3.56 -9.50 -4.06
N PRO A 154 3.49 -10.53 -4.93
CA PRO A 154 2.57 -10.57 -6.07
C PRO A 154 1.13 -10.90 -5.63
N ILE A 155 0.63 -10.22 -4.60
CA ILE A 155 -0.65 -10.48 -3.94
C ILE A 155 -1.49 -9.22 -4.09
N TYR A 156 -2.56 -9.27 -4.90
CA TYR A 156 -3.51 -8.15 -4.96
C TYR A 156 -4.24 -8.02 -3.62
N PRO A 157 -4.38 -6.81 -3.02
CA PRO A 157 -4.20 -5.48 -3.62
C PRO A 157 -2.83 -4.82 -3.35
N LEU A 158 -1.82 -5.54 -2.86
CA LEU A 158 -0.48 -4.97 -2.65
C LEU A 158 0.13 -4.50 -3.98
N ASP A 159 1.11 -3.61 -3.90
CA ASP A 159 1.72 -3.00 -5.09
C ASP A 159 2.29 -4.03 -6.04
N GLY A 160 2.95 -5.08 -5.56
CA GLY A 160 3.49 -6.16 -6.37
C GLY A 160 2.41 -6.92 -7.14
N GLY A 161 1.25 -7.13 -6.52
CA GLY A 161 0.07 -7.70 -7.18
C GLY A 161 -0.53 -6.77 -8.25
N GLN A 162 -0.51 -5.47 -7.99
CA GLN A 162 -0.95 -4.45 -8.94
C GLN A 162 0.07 -4.22 -10.08
N ILE A 163 1.37 -4.31 -9.80
CA ILE A 163 2.45 -4.30 -10.80
C ILE A 163 2.30 -5.52 -11.71
N LEU A 164 2.11 -6.72 -11.14
CA LEU A 164 1.81 -7.93 -11.91
C LEU A 164 0.57 -7.73 -12.80
N GLN A 165 -0.49 -7.11 -12.26
CA GLN A 165 -1.71 -6.81 -13.00
C GLN A 165 -1.46 -5.85 -14.17
N ALA A 166 -0.66 -4.80 -13.96
CA ALA A 166 -0.31 -3.83 -14.99
C ALA A 166 0.61 -4.44 -16.07
N LEU A 167 1.53 -5.32 -15.69
CA LEU A 167 2.38 -6.06 -16.63
C LEU A 167 1.57 -7.03 -17.49
N LEU A 168 0.69 -7.83 -16.86
CA LEU A 168 -0.20 -8.74 -17.58
C LEU A 168 -1.15 -7.99 -18.53
N TRP A 169 -1.56 -6.77 -18.18
CA TRP A 169 -2.45 -5.97 -19.03
C TRP A 169 -1.86 -5.75 -20.43
N PHE A 170 -0.54 -5.56 -20.57
CA PHE A 170 0.08 -5.41 -21.91
C PHE A 170 -0.18 -6.59 -22.85
N VAL A 171 -0.40 -7.79 -22.30
CA VAL A 171 -0.53 -9.03 -23.08
C VAL A 171 -1.98 -9.50 -23.18
N VAL A 172 -2.72 -9.51 -22.07
CA VAL A 172 -4.03 -10.17 -21.98
C VAL A 172 -5.21 -9.22 -21.83
N GLY A 173 -4.98 -7.91 -21.82
CA GLY A 173 -6.03 -6.90 -21.63
C GLY A 173 -6.38 -6.64 -20.16
N ARG A 174 -7.15 -5.56 -19.92
CA ARG A 174 -7.36 -4.97 -18.58
C ARG A 174 -8.19 -5.87 -17.68
N ALA A 175 -9.31 -6.38 -18.21
CA ALA A 175 -10.23 -7.20 -17.43
C ALA A 175 -9.59 -8.54 -17.04
N THR A 176 -8.93 -9.20 -18.00
CA THR A 176 -8.26 -10.48 -17.77
C THR A 176 -7.09 -10.35 -16.80
N SER A 177 -6.26 -9.30 -16.93
CA SER A 177 -5.13 -9.10 -16.03
C SER A 177 -5.58 -8.89 -14.58
N LEU A 178 -6.61 -8.05 -14.37
CA LEU A 178 -7.17 -7.83 -13.04
C LEU A 178 -7.77 -9.11 -12.46
N ARG A 179 -8.46 -9.91 -13.27
CA ARG A 179 -9.00 -11.20 -12.85
C ARG A 179 -7.90 -12.15 -12.37
N ILE A 180 -6.80 -12.27 -13.12
CA ILE A 180 -5.68 -13.15 -12.76
C ILE A 180 -5.05 -12.69 -11.45
N SER A 181 -4.65 -11.41 -11.35
CA SER A 181 -4.00 -10.89 -10.13
C SER A 181 -4.91 -10.95 -8.90
N ALA A 182 -6.22 -10.72 -9.06
CA ALA A 182 -7.17 -10.84 -7.98
C ALA A 182 -7.37 -12.29 -7.50
N TRP A 183 -7.33 -13.28 -8.39
CA TRP A 183 -7.34 -14.69 -7.99
C TRP A 183 -6.07 -15.09 -7.23
N ILE A 184 -4.90 -14.66 -7.72
CA ILE A 184 -3.63 -14.87 -7.02
C ILE A 184 -3.71 -14.27 -5.60
N GLY A 185 -4.20 -13.04 -5.50
CA GLY A 185 -4.41 -12.37 -4.21
C GLY A 185 -5.35 -13.13 -3.28
N LEU A 186 -6.46 -13.69 -3.80
CA LEU A 186 -7.43 -14.43 -3.00
C LEU A 186 -6.88 -15.78 -2.49
N ILE A 187 -6.15 -16.51 -3.35
CA ILE A 187 -5.50 -17.78 -2.96
C ILE A 187 -4.41 -17.51 -1.92
N ALA A 188 -3.57 -16.50 -2.15
CA ALA A 188 -2.55 -16.11 -1.20
C ALA A 188 -3.14 -15.66 0.15
N ALA A 189 -4.21 -14.87 0.14
CA ALA A 189 -4.92 -14.47 1.36
C ALA A 189 -5.43 -15.69 2.14
N GLY A 190 -5.98 -16.70 1.46
CA GLY A 190 -6.40 -17.95 2.09
C GLY A 190 -5.24 -18.71 2.74
N GLY A 191 -4.11 -18.85 2.04
CA GLY A 191 -2.92 -19.50 2.57
C GLY A 191 -2.33 -18.78 3.78
N ILE A 192 -2.21 -17.45 3.70
CA ILE A 192 -1.70 -16.62 4.81
C ILE A 192 -2.68 -16.65 5.99
N ALA A 193 -4.00 -16.70 5.76
CA ALA A 193 -4.99 -16.80 6.83
C ALA A 193 -4.84 -18.11 7.63
N VAL A 194 -4.66 -19.24 6.95
CA VAL A 194 -4.40 -20.53 7.59
C VAL A 194 -3.13 -20.46 8.42
N MET A 195 -2.04 -19.93 7.85
CA MET A 195 -0.77 -19.74 8.56
C MET A 195 -0.95 -18.85 9.79
N ALA A 196 -1.66 -17.71 9.65
CA ALA A 196 -1.90 -16.78 10.75
C ALA A 196 -2.67 -17.42 11.91
N LEU A 197 -3.63 -18.30 11.61
CA LEU A 197 -4.35 -19.08 12.64
C LEU A 197 -3.44 -20.10 13.33
N SER A 198 -2.59 -20.80 12.57
CA SER A 198 -1.64 -21.77 13.12
C SER A 198 -0.63 -21.14 14.10
N PHE A 199 -0.21 -19.89 13.84
CA PHE A 199 0.72 -19.15 14.70
C PHE A 199 0.03 -18.20 15.70
N GLN A 200 -1.30 -18.22 15.80
CA GLN A 200 -2.09 -17.29 16.62
C GLN A 200 -1.76 -15.80 16.36
N ALA A 201 -1.35 -15.48 15.12
CA ALA A 201 -0.95 -14.15 14.70
C ALA A 201 -2.19 -13.30 14.38
N VAL A 202 -2.88 -12.80 15.40
CA VAL A 202 -4.16 -12.07 15.29
C VAL A 202 -4.07 -10.90 14.31
N TRP A 203 -3.00 -10.10 14.37
CA TRP A 203 -2.82 -8.96 13.47
C TRP A 203 -2.70 -9.38 12.00
N LEU A 204 -1.90 -10.41 11.73
CA LEU A 204 -1.74 -10.96 10.39
C LEU A 204 -3.06 -11.52 9.88
N PHE A 205 -3.83 -12.20 10.73
CA PHE A 205 -5.16 -12.70 10.38
C PHE A 205 -6.10 -11.56 9.97
N ILE A 206 -6.16 -10.46 10.74
CA ILE A 206 -6.96 -9.28 10.37
C ILE A 206 -6.51 -8.71 9.01
N MET A 207 -5.20 -8.67 8.73
CA MET A 207 -4.69 -8.20 7.43
C MET A 207 -5.17 -9.10 6.29
N THR A 208 -5.15 -10.41 6.49
CA THR A 208 -5.59 -11.37 5.46
C THR A 208 -7.07 -11.24 5.11
N LEU A 209 -7.92 -10.90 6.08
CA LEU A 209 -9.34 -10.62 5.82
C LEU A 209 -9.50 -9.38 4.93
N PHE A 210 -8.71 -8.34 5.18
CA PHE A 210 -8.72 -7.13 4.36
C PHE A 210 -8.18 -7.40 2.94
N ILE A 211 -7.05 -8.10 2.82
CA ILE A 211 -6.46 -8.50 1.53
C ILE A 211 -7.47 -9.34 0.73
N GLY A 212 -8.07 -10.36 1.35
CA GLY A 212 -9.07 -11.22 0.73
C GLY A 212 -10.31 -10.46 0.28
N TRP A 213 -10.80 -9.52 1.10
CA TRP A 213 -11.93 -8.65 0.74
C TRP A 213 -11.63 -7.76 -0.47
N GLN A 214 -10.43 -7.19 -0.54
CA GLN A 214 -10.01 -6.34 -1.65
C GLN A 214 -9.78 -7.15 -2.93
N ALA A 215 -9.17 -8.33 -2.83
CA ALA A 215 -9.07 -9.29 -3.94
C ALA A 215 -10.45 -9.68 -4.48
N TRP A 216 -11.40 -9.98 -3.60
CA TRP A 216 -12.77 -10.29 -3.97
C TRP A 216 -13.47 -9.12 -4.71
N LYS A 217 -13.29 -7.88 -4.22
CA LYS A 217 -13.75 -6.69 -4.96
C LYS A 217 -13.10 -6.57 -6.33
N GLY A 218 -11.80 -6.82 -6.43
CA GLY A 218 -11.05 -6.84 -7.69
C GLY A 218 -11.69 -7.81 -8.71
N LEU A 219 -12.08 -9.01 -8.29
CA LEU A 219 -12.79 -9.97 -9.14
C LEU A 219 -14.13 -9.44 -9.64
N ARG A 220 -14.89 -8.74 -8.80
CA ARG A 220 -16.18 -8.13 -9.21
C ARG A 220 -15.96 -7.01 -10.24
N VAL A 221 -14.96 -6.16 -10.03
CA VAL A 221 -14.59 -5.09 -10.97
C VAL A 221 -14.12 -5.68 -12.30
N ALA A 222 -13.30 -6.73 -12.27
CA ALA A 222 -12.82 -7.41 -13.48
C ALA A 222 -13.99 -7.97 -14.32
N ARG A 223 -15.01 -8.56 -13.68
CA ARG A 223 -16.22 -9.03 -14.37
C ARG A 223 -16.96 -7.88 -15.04
N PHE A 224 -17.10 -6.75 -14.35
CA PHE A 224 -17.76 -5.57 -14.92
C PHE A 224 -17.00 -5.02 -16.14
N LEU A 225 -15.68 -4.92 -16.05
CA LEU A 225 -14.84 -4.49 -17.18
C LEU A 225 -14.96 -5.43 -18.38
N ALA A 226 -14.97 -6.75 -18.14
CA ALA A 226 -15.15 -7.74 -19.21
C ALA A 226 -16.52 -7.61 -19.91
N LEU A 227 -17.57 -7.23 -19.17
CA LEU A 227 -18.89 -6.97 -19.77
C LEU A 227 -18.87 -5.70 -20.63
N GLN A 228 -18.20 -4.64 -20.18
CA GLN A 228 -18.06 -3.40 -20.97
C GLN A 228 -17.25 -3.63 -22.25
N GLU A 229 -16.18 -4.42 -22.19
CA GLU A 229 -15.39 -4.79 -23.37
C GLU A 229 -16.25 -5.56 -24.39
N LYS A 230 -17.10 -6.50 -23.93
CA LYS A 230 -18.03 -7.24 -24.80
C LYS A 230 -19.12 -6.37 -25.41
N VAL A 231 -19.71 -5.45 -24.63
CA VAL A 231 -20.77 -4.54 -25.11
C VAL A 231 -20.19 -3.51 -26.08
N GLY A 232 -19.00 -2.96 -25.80
CA GLY A 232 -18.33 -1.99 -26.66
C GLY A 232 -17.87 -2.56 -28.01
N GLN A 233 -17.66 -3.88 -28.11
CA GLN A 233 -17.39 -4.58 -29.36
C GLN A 233 -18.68 -4.96 -30.14
N GLY A 234 -19.85 -4.80 -29.54
CA GLY A 234 -21.14 -5.29 -30.08
C GLY A 234 -21.99 -4.28 -30.85
N TYR A 235 -21.51 -3.07 -31.16
CA TYR A 235 -22.29 -2.06 -31.90
C TYR A 235 -21.47 -1.34 -32.97
N TRP A 236 -21.45 -1.94 -34.16
CA TRP A 236 -21.55 -1.26 -35.45
C TRP A 236 -22.48 -2.08 -36.34
N PRO A 237 -23.78 -1.75 -36.49
CA PRO A 237 -24.47 -2.19 -37.69
C PRO A 237 -23.73 -1.55 -38.87
N SER A 238 -23.14 -2.37 -39.74
CA SER A 238 -22.65 -1.91 -41.04
C SER A 238 -23.77 -1.12 -41.71
N PRO A 239 -23.57 0.14 -42.12
CA PRO A 239 -24.56 0.86 -42.92
C PRO A 239 -24.54 0.48 -44.41
N TYR A 240 -23.93 -0.65 -44.77
CA TYR A 240 -23.94 -1.21 -46.13
C TYR A 240 -24.12 -2.73 -46.08
#